data_AF-A0A668SAL2-F1
#
_entry.id   AF-A0A668SAL2-F1
#
_cell.length_a   1.000
_cell.length_b   1.000
_cell.length_c   1.000
_cell.angle_alpha   90.00
_cell.angle_beta   90.00
_cell.angle_gamma   90.00
#
_symmetry.space_group_name_H-M   'P 1'
#
loop_
_entity.id
_entity.type
_entity.pdbx_description
1 polymer ?
#
loop_
_entity_poly.entity_id
_entity_poly.type
_entity_poly.pdbx_seq_one_letter_code
_entity_poly.pdbx_strand_id
1 'polypeptide(L)'
;MIQSGARRLKNKNKNVRHSETNTDRKRSGRPIATTESEDTFLRVNSLRDRRLTGQQLQAQLNSGCRRVAAGKPLLRSQNKTKRLAWAMKQHHWTTEDWKKLHACIIR
;
A
#
# COMPACT_ATOMS: atom_id res chain seq x y z
N MET A 1 3.46 -15.01 57.87
CA MET A 1 3.91 -15.58 56.59
C MET A 1 3.60 -14.62 55.46
N ILE A 2 4.56 -13.85 54.96
CA ILE A 2 4.55 -13.36 53.58
C ILE A 2 6.02 -13.37 53.11
N GLN A 3 6.35 -14.36 52.28
CA GLN A 3 7.57 -14.38 51.49
C GLN A 3 7.44 -13.31 50.40
N SER A 4 8.43 -12.45 50.25
CA SER A 4 8.54 -11.58 49.07
C SER A 4 10.00 -11.41 48.71
N GLY A 5 10.57 -12.50 48.19
CA GLY A 5 11.91 -12.55 47.63
C GLY A 5 11.90 -12.41 46.11
N ALA A 6 12.91 -11.69 45.62
CA ALA A 6 13.46 -11.67 44.26
C ALA A 6 12.64 -11.01 43.13
N ARG A 7 12.93 -9.71 42.92
CA ARG A 7 12.69 -9.03 41.63
C ARG A 7 13.65 -9.59 40.57
N ARG A 8 13.06 -10.17 39.51
CA ARG A 8 13.67 -10.68 38.28
C ARG A 8 14.80 -9.78 37.73
N LEU A 9 16.04 -10.26 37.80
CA LEU A 9 17.17 -9.64 37.09
C LEU A 9 16.96 -9.84 35.57
N LYS A 10 16.70 -8.76 34.84
CA LYS A 10 16.70 -8.80 33.37
C LYS A 10 18.14 -8.73 32.86
N ASN A 11 18.51 -9.76 32.11
CA ASN A 11 19.80 -9.92 31.42
C ASN A 11 20.14 -8.67 30.59
N LYS A 12 21.25 -7.99 30.92
CA LYS A 12 21.78 -6.86 30.17
C LYS A 12 23.02 -7.32 29.41
N ASN A 13 22.87 -7.91 28.24
CA ASN A 13 23.98 -8.01 27.30
C ASN A 13 23.98 -6.76 26.42
N LYS A 14 24.71 -5.73 26.85
CA LYS A 14 24.87 -4.47 26.11
C LYS A 14 26.22 -4.50 25.39
N ASN A 15 26.24 -4.90 24.12
CA ASN A 15 27.36 -4.58 23.25
C ASN A 15 27.24 -3.11 22.84
N VAL A 16 27.91 -2.22 23.58
CA VAL A 16 27.90 -0.77 23.37
C VAL A 16 29.01 -0.41 22.40
N ARG A 17 28.65 -0.09 21.15
CA ARG A 17 29.44 0.78 20.28
C ARG A 17 28.49 1.58 19.40
N HIS A 18 28.19 2.80 19.83
CA HIS A 18 28.39 4.04 19.07
C HIS A 18 27.78 5.21 19.84
N SER A 19 28.59 6.24 20.00
CA SER A 19 28.24 7.55 20.53
C SER A 19 27.40 8.29 19.49
N GLU A 20 26.10 8.09 19.54
CA GLU A 20 25.14 8.92 18.83
C GLU A 20 24.05 9.28 19.84
N THR A 21 23.74 10.57 19.91
CA THR A 21 22.73 11.15 20.81
C THR A 21 21.48 10.27 20.83
N ASN A 22 21.18 9.68 22.00
CA ASN A 22 19.99 8.86 22.22
C ASN A 22 18.76 9.77 22.28
N THR A 23 18.31 10.23 21.11
CA THR A 23 17.01 10.88 20.99
C THR A 23 15.96 9.78 20.99
N ASP A 24 15.15 9.72 22.04
CA ASP A 24 13.98 8.85 22.11
C ASP A 24 13.11 9.09 20.86
N ARG A 25 13.05 8.10 19.97
CA ARG A 25 12.18 8.16 18.81
C ARG A 25 10.74 8.07 19.31
N LYS A 26 9.90 9.03 18.92
CA LYS A 26 8.47 8.98 19.19
C LYS A 26 7.95 7.59 18.81
N ARG A 27 7.22 6.97 19.73
CA ARG A 27 6.61 5.65 19.51
C ARG A 27 5.76 5.73 18.25
N SER A 28 6.07 4.89 17.25
CA SER A 28 5.19 4.68 16.12
C SER A 28 3.86 4.14 16.64
N GLY A 29 2.79 4.88 16.41
CA GLY A 29 1.44 4.46 16.79
C GLY A 29 0.96 3.25 15.98
N ARG A 30 -0.30 2.86 16.23
CA ARG A 30 -0.97 1.83 15.43
C ARG A 30 -1.06 2.30 13.96
N PRO A 31 -0.79 1.43 12.97
CA PRO A 31 -1.02 1.77 11.58
C PRO A 31 -2.48 2.18 11.35
N ILE A 32 -2.66 3.19 10.50
CA ILE A 32 -3.99 3.70 10.15
C ILE A 32 -4.72 2.60 9.36
N ALA A 33 -5.97 2.33 9.74
CA ALA A 33 -6.76 1.24 9.18
C ALA A 33 -7.25 1.53 7.74
N THR A 34 -7.30 2.80 7.37
CA THR A 34 -7.76 3.31 6.07
C THR A 34 -6.73 4.26 5.47
N THR A 35 -6.73 4.34 4.15
CA THR A 35 -5.93 5.32 3.40
C THR A 35 -6.70 6.64 3.26
N GLU A 36 -6.00 7.76 3.02
CA GLU A 36 -6.64 9.07 2.80
C GLU A 36 -7.67 9.05 1.65
N SER A 37 -7.43 8.20 0.64
CA SER A 37 -8.33 8.02 -0.49
C SER A 37 -9.64 7.30 -0.12
N GLU A 38 -9.56 6.35 0.80
CA GLU A 38 -10.71 5.61 1.33
C GLU A 38 -11.52 6.51 2.26
N ASP A 39 -10.87 7.29 3.12
CA ASP A 39 -11.55 8.27 3.99
C ASP A 39 -12.30 9.33 3.18
N THR A 40 -11.68 9.81 2.10
CA THR A 40 -12.33 10.74 1.17
C THR A 40 -13.55 10.10 0.50
N PHE A 41 -13.44 8.83 0.10
CA PHE A 41 -14.55 8.08 -0.47
C PHE A 41 -15.72 7.90 0.52
N LEU A 42 -15.41 7.52 1.76
CA LEU A 42 -16.41 7.36 2.83
C LEU A 42 -17.14 8.68 3.10
N ARG A 43 -16.39 9.79 3.24
CA ARG A 43 -16.95 11.12 3.45
C ARG A 43 -17.89 11.54 2.32
N VAL A 44 -17.45 11.40 1.06
CA VAL A 44 -18.23 11.84 -0.10
C VAL A 44 -19.50 11.00 -0.27
N ASN A 45 -19.43 9.68 -0.10
CA ASN A 45 -20.61 8.82 -0.28
C ASN A 45 -21.61 8.96 0.86
N SER A 46 -21.15 9.10 2.10
CA SER A 46 -22.04 9.36 3.25
C SER A 46 -22.80 10.68 3.10
N LEU A 47 -22.18 11.71 2.50
CA LEU A 47 -22.85 12.99 2.24
C LEU A 47 -23.83 12.93 1.05
N ARG A 48 -23.52 12.13 0.03
CA ARG A 48 -24.39 11.95 -1.15
C ARG A 48 -25.65 11.17 -0.84
N ASP A 49 -25.51 10.09 -0.08
CA ASP A 49 -26.63 9.25 0.33
C ASP A 49 -26.49 8.88 1.80
N ARG A 50 -27.26 9.57 2.63
CA ARG A 50 -27.27 9.36 4.08
C ARG A 50 -27.93 8.04 4.49
N ARG A 51 -28.56 7.31 3.57
CA ARG A 51 -29.22 6.02 3.83
C ARG A 51 -28.27 4.83 3.68
N LEU A 52 -27.09 5.03 3.07
CA LEU A 52 -26.08 3.99 2.90
C LEU A 52 -25.49 3.56 4.25
N THR A 53 -25.51 2.26 4.52
CA THR A 53 -24.91 1.70 5.75
C THR A 53 -23.40 1.57 5.61
N GLY A 54 -22.68 1.57 6.74
CA GLY A 54 -21.23 1.38 6.75
C GLY A 54 -20.79 0.08 6.08
N GLN A 55 -21.56 -1.01 6.23
CA GLN A 55 -21.28 -2.28 5.57
C GLN A 55 -21.40 -2.19 4.05
N GLN A 56 -22.39 -1.45 3.55
CA GLN A 56 -22.54 -1.22 2.10
C GLN A 56 -21.39 -0.38 1.54
N LEU A 57 -20.93 0.64 2.28
CA LEU A 57 -19.77 1.46 1.88
C LEU A 57 -18.47 0.63 1.88
N GLN A 58 -18.28 -0.24 2.88
CA GLN A 58 -17.15 -1.17 2.93
C GLN A 58 -17.17 -2.15 1.75
N ALA A 59 -18.34 -2.70 1.42
CA ALA A 59 -18.51 -3.59 0.28
C ALA A 59 -18.18 -2.88 -1.05
N GLN A 60 -18.55 -1.60 -1.20
CA GLN A 60 -18.21 -0.79 -2.37
C GLN A 60 -16.71 -0.48 -2.48
N LEU A 61 -16.01 -0.29 -1.36
CA LEU A 61 -14.55 -0.14 -1.35
C LEU A 61 -13.87 -1.45 -1.77
N ASN A 62 -14.34 -2.58 -1.24
CA ASN A 62 -13.79 -3.90 -1.52
C ASN A 62 -14.11 -4.40 -2.94
N SER A 63 -15.24 -3.98 -3.52
CA SER A 63 -15.66 -4.37 -4.89
C SER A 63 -14.84 -3.70 -6.00
N GLY A 64 -13.80 -2.94 -5.64
CA GLY A 64 -12.84 -2.43 -6.61
C GLY A 64 -13.31 -1.20 -7.35
N CYS A 65 -14.26 -0.44 -6.80
CA CYS A 65 -14.60 0.91 -7.28
C CYS A 65 -13.47 1.92 -6.98
N ARG A 66 -12.22 1.53 -7.23
CA ARG A 66 -11.13 2.47 -7.44
C ARG A 66 -11.45 3.12 -8.78
N ARG A 67 -11.82 4.40 -8.77
CA ARG A 67 -12.07 5.20 -9.97
C ARG A 67 -10.97 4.89 -10.99
N VAL A 68 -11.34 4.31 -12.15
CA VAL A 68 -10.45 4.26 -13.30
C VAL A 68 -10.01 5.70 -13.54
N ALA A 69 -8.69 5.95 -13.57
CA ALA A 69 -8.21 7.31 -13.77
C ALA A 69 -8.87 7.91 -15.02
N ALA A 70 -9.45 9.10 -14.89
CA ALA A 70 -10.13 9.76 -15.98
C ALA A 70 -9.22 9.80 -17.22
N GLY A 71 -9.75 9.40 -18.37
CA GLY A 71 -8.98 9.30 -19.61
C GLY A 71 -8.27 7.97 -19.87
N LYS A 72 -8.29 7.01 -18.93
CA LYS A 72 -7.79 5.65 -19.21
C LYS A 72 -8.93 4.78 -19.76
N PRO A 73 -8.82 4.28 -21.01
CA PRO A 73 -9.83 3.36 -21.54
C PRO A 73 -9.87 2.09 -20.71
N LEU A 74 -11.07 1.59 -20.42
CA LEU A 74 -11.24 0.31 -19.75
C LEU A 74 -10.55 -0.79 -20.57
N LEU A 75 -9.64 -1.52 -19.93
CA LEU A 75 -8.90 -2.58 -20.61
C LEU A 75 -9.84 -3.77 -20.88
N ARG A 76 -10.35 -3.85 -22.12
CA ARG A 76 -11.18 -4.96 -22.60
C ARG A 76 -10.43 -6.30 -22.47
N SER A 77 -11.17 -7.40 -22.32
CA SER A 77 -10.60 -8.76 -22.24
C SER A 77 -9.64 -9.06 -23.39
N GLN A 78 -10.02 -8.70 -24.62
CA GLN A 78 -9.19 -8.83 -25.82
C GLN A 78 -7.85 -8.07 -25.70
N ASN A 79 -7.86 -6.87 -25.11
CA ASN A 79 -6.65 -6.07 -24.93
C ASN A 79 -5.72 -6.70 -23.88
N LYS A 80 -6.28 -7.36 -22.86
CA LYS A 80 -5.49 -8.12 -21.86
C LYS A 80 -4.76 -9.29 -22.51
N THR A 81 -5.45 -10.08 -23.33
CA THR A 81 -4.86 -11.22 -24.05
C THR A 81 -3.75 -10.77 -25.00
N LYS A 82 -3.99 -9.70 -25.77
CA LYS A 82 -2.97 -9.14 -26.68
C LYS A 82 -1.72 -8.66 -25.93
N ARG A 83 -1.90 -7.97 -24.79
CA ARG A 83 -0.78 -7.51 -23.96
C ARG A 83 0.02 -8.67 -23.38
N LEU A 84 -0.65 -9.72 -22.91
CA LEU A 84 0.00 -10.91 -22.38
C LEU A 84 0.82 -11.63 -23.47
N ALA A 85 0.21 -11.87 -24.64
CA ALA A 85 0.90 -12.50 -25.76
C ALA A 85 2.13 -11.69 -26.21
N TRP A 86 2.01 -10.36 -26.25
CA TRP A 86 3.13 -9.48 -26.54
C TRP A 86 4.24 -9.60 -25.49
N ALA A 87 3.90 -9.54 -24.19
CA ALA A 87 4.88 -9.68 -23.11
C ALA A 87 5.62 -11.01 -23.16
N MET A 88 4.91 -12.12 -23.43
CA MET A 88 5.51 -13.44 -23.58
C MET A 88 6.49 -13.50 -24.76
N LYS A 89 6.15 -12.86 -25.90
CA LYS A 89 7.05 -12.76 -27.05
C LYS A 89 8.36 -12.02 -26.70
N GLN A 90 8.26 -11.00 -25.85
CA GLN A 90 9.37 -10.14 -25.45
C GLN A 90 10.05 -10.58 -24.14
N HIS A 91 9.86 -11.82 -23.69
CA HIS A 91 10.45 -12.32 -22.44
C HIS A 91 11.99 -12.23 -22.41
N HIS A 92 12.64 -12.29 -23.57
CA HIS A 92 14.10 -12.26 -23.72
C HIS A 92 14.70 -10.84 -23.82
N TRP A 93 13.87 -9.79 -23.70
CA TRP A 93 14.33 -8.42 -23.89
C TRP A 93 15.23 -7.94 -22.75
N THR A 94 16.27 -7.21 -23.15
CA THR A 94 17.22 -6.59 -22.24
C THR A 94 16.81 -5.15 -21.90
N THR A 95 17.46 -4.54 -20.91
CA THR A 95 17.26 -3.13 -20.53
C THR A 95 17.43 -2.16 -21.69
N GLU A 96 18.33 -2.47 -22.63
CA GLU A 96 18.62 -1.67 -23.81
C GLU A 96 17.46 -1.69 -24.81
N ASP A 97 16.75 -2.81 -24.94
CA ASP A 97 15.58 -2.94 -25.81
C ASP A 97 14.39 -2.12 -25.28
N TRP A 98 14.22 -2.08 -23.96
CA TRP A 98 13.26 -1.18 -23.31
C TRP A 98 13.60 0.30 -23.53
N LYS A 99 14.88 0.68 -23.41
CA LYS A 99 15.33 2.06 -23.68
C LYS A 99 15.00 2.49 -25.11
N LYS A 100 15.19 1.62 -26.10
CA LYS A 100 14.84 1.89 -27.51
C LYS A 100 13.34 2.15 -27.70
N LEU A 101 12.47 1.35 -27.09
CA LEU A 101 11.03 1.59 -27.14
C LEU A 101 10.62 2.91 -26.49
N HIS A 102 11.16 3.21 -25.32
CA HIS A 102 10.86 4.45 -24.60
C HIS A 102 11.32 5.68 -25.38
N ALA A 103 12.46 5.60 -26.08
CA ALA A 103 12.93 6.66 -26.96
C ALA A 103 12.01 6.92 -28.16
N CYS A 104 11.37 5.88 -28.71
CA CYS A 104 10.44 6.02 -29.83
C CYS A 104 9.06 6.57 -29.43
N ILE A 105 8.62 6.37 -28.18
CA ILE A 105 7.28 6.79 -27.70
C ILE A 105 7.25 8.26 -27.27
N ILE A 106 8.40 8.83 -26.89
CA ILE A 106 8.52 10.21 -26.36
C ILE A 106 8.80 11.24 -27.48
N ARG A 107 8.92 10.82 -28.74
CA ARG A 107 9.12 11.69 -29.90
C ARG A 107 7.80 12.15 -30.50
#